data_AF-A0A1A9GN67-F1
#
_entry.id   AF-A0A1A9GN67-F1
#
_cell.length_a   1.000
_cell.length_b   1.000
_cell.length_c   1.000
_cell.angle_alpha   90.00
_cell.angle_beta   90.00
_cell.angle_gamma   90.00
#
_symmetry.space_group_name_H-M   'P 1'
#
loop_
_entity.id
_entity.type
_entity.pdbx_description
1 polymer ?
#
loop_
_entity_poly.entity_id
_entity_poly.type
_entity_poly.pdbx_seq_one_letter_code
_entity_poly.pdbx_strand_id
1 'polypeptide(L)'
;MDQQPADSAYHRTLPIGERLSSRPLVDDRFSCFEEVTLKALEPMLVPEAPRAGEVDRSECGHCRPSEHTIWHDDLWQVRSGFTPFGLPFVGGIAPREHVLLDDAPLDLLATLGPLLQRVSNAVKAVPGVARTHLARWGDGSEHFHLWALARPAGMMQGRGAMLAFWDDVLPPLPDDLREQHLGIVAEALAAGGGTPFPGRD
;
A
#
# COMPACT_ATOMS: atom_id res chain seq x y z
N MET A 1 -5.85 -20.65 -18.20
CA MET A 1 -5.07 -20.25 -19.39
C MET A 1 -3.70 -20.88 -19.20
N ASP A 2 -3.19 -21.62 -20.18
CA ASP A 2 -1.91 -22.31 -20.01
C ASP A 2 -0.78 -21.29 -19.92
N GLN A 3 -0.05 -21.31 -18.81
CA GLN A 3 1.07 -20.42 -18.55
C GLN A 3 2.34 -20.94 -19.25
N GLN A 4 3.14 -20.02 -19.79
CA GLN A 4 4.43 -20.32 -20.41
C GLN A 4 5.50 -19.32 -19.92
N PRO A 5 6.80 -19.68 -19.95
CA PRO A 5 7.85 -18.73 -19.60
C PRO A 5 7.84 -17.49 -20.49
N ALA A 6 8.02 -16.32 -19.89
CA ALA A 6 8.21 -15.06 -20.61
C ALA A 6 9.57 -15.04 -21.33
N ASP A 7 9.59 -14.50 -22.54
CA ASP A 7 10.76 -14.60 -23.44
C ASP A 7 11.11 -13.28 -24.16
N SER A 8 10.88 -12.15 -23.49
CA SER A 8 11.38 -10.85 -23.99
C SER A 8 12.90 -10.76 -23.88
N ALA A 9 13.51 -9.78 -24.58
CA ALA A 9 14.95 -9.54 -24.50
C ALA A 9 15.46 -9.36 -23.07
N TYR A 10 14.66 -8.75 -22.19
CA TYR A 10 14.97 -8.61 -20.76
C TYR A 10 15.00 -9.97 -20.04
N HIS A 11 14.00 -10.82 -20.27
CA HIS A 11 13.94 -12.14 -19.62
C HIS A 11 15.16 -12.99 -19.93
N ARG A 12 15.69 -12.87 -21.16
CA ARG A 12 16.90 -13.58 -21.61
C ARG A 12 18.19 -13.11 -20.94
N THR A 13 18.21 -11.95 -20.27
CA THR A 13 19.38 -11.50 -19.50
C THR A 13 19.39 -12.05 -18.07
N LEU A 14 18.30 -12.71 -17.63
CA LEU A 14 18.13 -13.09 -16.23
C LEU A 14 18.73 -14.48 -15.94
N PRO A 15 19.37 -14.65 -14.78
CA PRO A 15 19.94 -15.93 -14.35
C PRO A 15 18.85 -16.82 -13.72
N ILE A 16 17.90 -17.29 -14.55
CA ILE A 16 16.78 -18.13 -14.11
C ILE A 16 17.30 -19.44 -13.52
N GLY A 17 16.77 -19.81 -12.35
CA GLY A 17 17.17 -20.99 -11.58
C GLY A 17 18.37 -20.76 -10.67
N GLU A 18 19.06 -19.62 -10.77
CA GLU A 18 20.21 -19.31 -9.91
C GLU A 18 19.79 -18.58 -8.63
N ARG A 19 20.54 -18.84 -7.56
CA ARG A 19 20.43 -18.10 -6.30
C ARG A 19 21.42 -16.94 -6.33
N LEU A 20 20.90 -15.72 -6.38
CA LEU A 20 21.73 -14.53 -6.43
C LEU A 20 22.32 -14.18 -5.06
N SER A 21 23.43 -13.43 -5.07
CA SER A 21 24.02 -12.90 -3.86
C SER A 21 23.07 -11.91 -3.19
N SER A 22 22.80 -12.13 -1.91
CA SER A 22 22.01 -11.22 -1.08
C SER A 22 22.81 -10.03 -0.55
N ARG A 23 24.11 -9.97 -0.86
CA ARG A 23 25.04 -8.98 -0.31
C ARG A 23 24.56 -7.52 -0.48
N PRO A 24 23.99 -7.10 -1.64
CA PRO A 24 23.46 -5.75 -1.77
C PRO A 24 22.33 -5.41 -0.80
N LEU A 25 21.54 -6.40 -0.37
CA LEU A 25 20.47 -6.21 0.62
C LEU A 25 21.02 -6.06 2.04
N VAL A 26 22.23 -6.56 2.33
CA VAL A 26 22.87 -6.45 3.65
C VAL A 26 23.78 -5.24 3.73
N ASP A 27 24.49 -4.92 2.65
CA ASP A 27 25.44 -3.80 2.59
C ASP A 27 24.76 -2.43 2.45
N ASP A 28 23.46 -2.38 2.13
CA ASP A 28 22.71 -1.13 2.11
C ASP A 28 22.58 -0.56 3.53
N ARG A 29 23.06 0.67 3.74
CA ARG A 29 23.02 1.36 5.04
C ARG A 29 21.61 1.55 5.62
N PHE A 30 20.57 1.43 4.81
CA PHE A 30 19.18 1.51 5.23
C PHE A 30 18.58 0.13 5.49
N SER A 31 19.27 -0.95 5.14
CA SER A 31 18.79 -2.31 5.35
C SER A 31 18.43 -2.57 6.81
N CYS A 32 17.37 -3.36 7.00
CA CYS A 32 17.02 -3.96 8.27
C CYS A 32 17.54 -5.39 8.42
N PHE A 33 18.33 -5.89 7.47
CA PHE A 33 18.82 -7.27 7.45
C PHE A 33 20.32 -7.36 7.73
N GLU A 34 20.69 -8.24 8.65
CA GLU A 34 22.10 -8.62 8.88
C GLU A 34 22.50 -9.85 8.04
N GLU A 35 21.56 -10.76 7.81
CA GLU A 35 21.74 -11.94 6.95
C GLU A 35 20.47 -12.21 6.14
N VAL A 36 20.62 -12.53 4.87
CA VAL A 36 19.51 -12.88 3.98
C VAL A 36 19.91 -14.04 3.09
N THR A 37 19.00 -14.99 2.93
CA THR A 37 19.15 -16.10 1.98
C THR A 37 18.02 -16.01 0.95
N LEU A 38 18.33 -15.52 -0.26
CA LEU A 38 17.33 -15.36 -1.35
C LEU A 38 16.84 -16.72 -1.85
N LYS A 39 15.63 -16.82 -2.42
CA LYS A 39 15.25 -18.00 -3.21
C LYS A 39 16.00 -17.99 -4.55
N ALA A 40 16.03 -19.13 -5.26
CA ALA A 40 16.44 -19.14 -6.66
C ALA A 40 15.44 -18.31 -7.47
N LEU A 41 15.92 -17.58 -8.49
CA LEU A 41 15.04 -16.80 -9.36
C LEU A 41 14.19 -17.75 -10.21
N GLU A 42 12.90 -17.82 -9.92
CA GLU A 42 11.97 -18.71 -10.64
C GLU A 42 11.70 -18.19 -12.07
N PRO A 43 11.34 -19.08 -13.02
CA PRO A 43 10.84 -18.65 -14.32
C PRO A 43 9.63 -17.72 -14.18
N MET A 44 9.65 -16.58 -14.88
CA MET A 44 8.52 -15.65 -14.94
C MET A 44 7.50 -16.19 -15.94
N LEU A 45 6.27 -16.45 -15.49
CA LEU A 45 5.24 -17.08 -16.31
C LEU A 45 4.22 -16.07 -16.84
N VAL A 46 3.85 -16.20 -18.11
CA VAL A 46 2.82 -15.40 -18.80
C VAL A 46 1.71 -16.31 -19.39
N PRO A 47 0.45 -15.88 -19.38
CA PRO A 47 -0.08 -14.69 -18.69
C PRO A 47 0.12 -14.80 -17.17
N GLU A 48 0.24 -13.66 -16.50
CA GLU A 48 0.17 -13.63 -15.04
C GLU A 48 -1.21 -14.12 -14.57
N ALA A 49 -1.30 -14.55 -13.31
CA ALA A 49 -2.60 -14.78 -12.71
C ALA A 49 -3.36 -13.45 -12.62
N PRO A 50 -4.66 -13.39 -12.96
CA PRO A 50 -5.40 -12.15 -12.95
C PRO A 50 -5.47 -11.58 -11.53
N ARG A 51 -5.38 -10.26 -11.41
CA ARG A 51 -5.54 -9.56 -10.14
C ARG A 51 -7.01 -9.55 -9.71
N ALA A 52 -7.27 -9.30 -8.42
CA ALA A 52 -8.64 -9.15 -7.94
C ALA A 52 -9.36 -8.02 -8.67
N GLY A 53 -10.51 -8.32 -9.27
CA GLY A 53 -11.31 -7.38 -10.06
C GLY A 53 -11.09 -7.41 -11.57
N GLU A 54 -10.03 -8.08 -12.06
CA GLU A 54 -9.63 -8.06 -13.48
C GLU A 54 -10.57 -8.89 -14.38
N VAL A 55 -10.94 -10.09 -13.93
CA VAL A 55 -11.86 -10.97 -14.67
C VAL A 55 -13.31 -10.74 -14.25
N ASP A 56 -13.54 -10.57 -12.95
CA ASP A 56 -14.85 -10.24 -12.38
C ASP A 56 -14.71 -9.06 -11.42
N ARG A 57 -15.34 -7.94 -11.79
CA ARG A 57 -15.37 -6.72 -10.99
C ARG A 57 -16.01 -6.95 -9.61
N SER A 58 -16.90 -7.93 -9.46
CA SER A 58 -17.51 -8.26 -8.17
C SER A 58 -16.49 -8.74 -7.14
N GLU A 59 -15.36 -9.29 -7.61
CA GLU A 59 -14.25 -9.73 -6.77
C GLU A 59 -13.35 -8.57 -6.30
N CYS A 60 -13.53 -7.36 -6.83
CA CYS A 60 -12.78 -6.20 -6.39
C CYS A 60 -13.18 -5.75 -4.98
N GLY A 61 -12.27 -5.89 -4.00
CA GLY A 61 -12.49 -5.44 -2.63
C GLY A 61 -12.75 -3.93 -2.50
N HIS A 62 -12.13 -3.11 -3.35
CA HIS A 62 -12.29 -1.64 -3.33
C HIS A 62 -13.66 -1.16 -3.82
N CYS A 63 -14.36 -1.95 -4.64
CA CYS A 63 -15.69 -1.59 -5.14
C CYS A 63 -16.81 -1.88 -4.13
N ARG A 64 -16.56 -2.75 -3.16
CA ARG A 64 -17.55 -3.16 -2.15
C ARG A 64 -17.47 -2.23 -0.93
N PRO A 65 -18.59 -1.93 -0.26
CA PRO A 65 -18.56 -1.27 1.05
C PRO A 65 -17.65 -2.01 2.04
N SER A 66 -17.01 -1.29 2.95
CA SER A 66 -16.10 -1.87 3.93
C SER A 66 -16.14 -1.09 5.24
N GLU A 67 -16.24 -1.82 6.36
CA GLU A 67 -16.14 -1.29 7.74
C GLU A 67 -14.77 -0.65 8.05
N HIS A 68 -13.76 -0.98 7.24
CA HIS A 68 -12.41 -0.40 7.32
C HIS A 68 -12.31 0.94 6.60
N THR A 69 -13.37 1.42 5.94
CA THR A 69 -13.37 2.74 5.34
C THR A 69 -13.38 3.79 6.45
N ILE A 70 -12.29 4.54 6.56
CA ILE A 70 -12.14 5.57 7.60
C ILE A 70 -12.51 6.96 7.07
N TRP A 71 -12.50 7.15 5.76
CA TRP A 71 -12.90 8.40 5.13
C TRP A 71 -13.26 8.18 3.65
N HIS A 72 -14.19 8.96 3.12
CA HIS A 72 -14.37 9.12 1.67
C HIS A 72 -14.95 10.49 1.32
N ASP A 73 -14.79 10.90 0.07
CA ASP A 73 -15.58 11.96 -0.56
C ASP A 73 -16.33 11.41 -1.78
N ASP A 74 -16.64 12.27 -2.75
CA ASP A 74 -17.31 11.86 -3.98
C ASP A 74 -16.41 11.00 -4.88
N LEU A 75 -15.09 11.22 -4.84
CA LEU A 75 -14.13 10.64 -5.79
C LEU A 75 -13.20 9.60 -5.16
N TRP A 76 -12.83 9.76 -3.90
CA TRP A 76 -11.81 8.99 -3.23
C TRP A 76 -12.29 8.38 -1.92
N GLN A 77 -11.62 7.32 -1.51
CA GLN A 77 -11.79 6.66 -0.23
C GLN A 77 -10.43 6.33 0.37
N VAL A 78 -10.36 6.36 1.70
CA VAL A 78 -9.23 5.85 2.49
C VAL A 78 -9.74 4.74 3.40
N ARG A 79 -9.08 3.59 3.34
CA ARG A 79 -9.35 2.44 4.21
C ARG A 79 -8.16 2.20 5.13
N SER A 80 -8.40 1.80 6.37
CA SER A 80 -7.36 1.22 7.21
C SER A 80 -6.92 -0.13 6.65
N GLY A 81 -5.72 -0.59 7.03
CA GLY A 81 -5.24 -1.93 6.69
C GLY A 81 -6.24 -3.04 7.04
N PHE A 82 -6.25 -4.10 6.24
CA PHE A 82 -7.17 -5.26 6.38
C PHE A 82 -6.75 -6.24 7.47
N THR A 83 -5.50 -6.17 7.91
CA THR A 83 -4.93 -6.99 8.98
C THR A 83 -4.39 -6.09 10.07
N PRO A 84 -4.20 -6.61 11.30
CA PRO A 84 -3.47 -5.89 12.32
C PRO A 84 -2.08 -5.48 11.78
N PHE A 85 -1.70 -4.22 12.00
CA PHE A 85 -0.46 -3.63 11.52
C PHE A 85 0.35 -3.07 12.71
N GLY A 86 1.68 -3.10 12.60
CA GLY A 86 2.58 -2.69 13.67
C GLY A 86 2.97 -1.21 13.63
N LEU A 87 2.78 -0.54 12.48
CA LEU A 87 3.02 0.89 12.37
C LEU A 87 1.91 1.72 13.00
N PRO A 88 2.16 3.00 13.38
CA PRO A 88 1.13 3.90 13.90
C PRO A 88 -0.12 4.03 13.01
N PHE A 89 0.04 3.86 11.70
CA PHE A 89 -1.04 3.83 10.73
C PHE A 89 -0.58 3.14 9.44
N VAL A 90 -1.45 2.30 8.88
CA VAL A 90 -1.37 1.77 7.52
C VAL A 90 -2.75 1.90 6.88
N GLY A 91 -2.79 2.44 5.66
CA GLY A 91 -4.05 2.59 4.94
C GLY A 91 -3.90 2.57 3.43
N GLY A 92 -4.97 2.14 2.77
CA GLY A 92 -5.12 2.15 1.32
C GLY A 92 -5.91 3.38 0.87
N ILE A 93 -5.43 4.07 -0.15
CA ILE A 93 -6.08 5.19 -0.83
C ILE A 93 -6.53 4.66 -2.19
N ALA A 94 -7.80 4.82 -2.54
CA ALA A 94 -8.34 4.35 -3.81
C ALA A 94 -9.42 5.32 -4.31
N PRO A 95 -9.63 5.45 -5.63
CA PRO A 95 -10.82 6.08 -6.15
C PRO A 95 -12.05 5.25 -5.74
N ARG A 96 -13.22 5.87 -5.80
CA ARG A 96 -14.49 5.18 -5.57
C ARG A 96 -14.96 4.47 -6.84
N GLU A 97 -14.63 5.03 -8.00
CA GLU A 97 -14.83 4.36 -9.28
C GLU A 97 -13.76 3.29 -9.52
N HIS A 98 -14.15 2.22 -10.22
CA HIS A 98 -13.20 1.19 -10.62
C HIS A 98 -12.43 1.66 -11.84
N VAL A 99 -11.21 2.14 -11.61
CA VAL A 99 -10.31 2.59 -12.67
C VAL A 99 -8.93 1.99 -12.48
N LEU A 100 -8.23 1.73 -13.57
CA LEU A 100 -6.79 1.49 -13.59
C LEU A 100 -6.09 2.85 -13.58
N LEU A 101 -4.87 2.91 -13.06
CA LEU A 101 -4.07 4.15 -13.15
C LEU A 101 -3.83 4.54 -14.61
N ASP A 102 -3.54 3.55 -15.46
CA ASP A 102 -3.11 3.74 -16.84
C ASP A 102 -4.20 4.34 -17.73
N ASP A 103 -5.48 4.08 -17.37
CA ASP A 103 -6.66 4.53 -18.11
C ASP A 103 -7.58 5.44 -17.27
N ALA A 104 -7.11 5.95 -16.13
CA ALA A 104 -7.93 6.77 -15.26
C ALA A 104 -8.27 8.13 -15.91
N PRO A 105 -9.48 8.68 -15.72
CA PRO A 105 -9.81 10.01 -16.19
C PRO A 105 -8.82 11.06 -15.67
N LEU A 106 -8.29 11.91 -16.55
CA LEU A 106 -7.29 12.92 -16.15
C LEU A 106 -7.83 13.91 -15.11
N ASP A 107 -9.12 14.24 -15.16
CA ASP A 107 -9.77 15.10 -14.16
C ASP A 107 -9.78 14.45 -12.77
N LEU A 108 -9.94 13.11 -12.69
CA LEU A 108 -9.77 12.37 -11.45
C LEU A 108 -8.31 12.44 -10.99
N LEU A 109 -7.33 12.18 -11.87
CA LEU A 109 -5.91 12.22 -11.51
C LEU A 109 -5.43 13.61 -11.08
N ALA A 110 -6.02 14.69 -11.62
CA ALA A 110 -5.74 16.05 -11.19
C ALA A 110 -6.06 16.28 -9.69
N THR A 111 -7.02 15.54 -9.14
CA THR A 111 -7.39 15.61 -7.72
C THR A 111 -6.48 14.77 -6.80
N LEU A 112 -5.65 13.88 -7.37
CA LEU A 112 -4.74 13.03 -6.59
C LEU A 112 -3.68 13.84 -5.85
N GLY A 113 -3.08 14.85 -6.48
CA GLY A 113 -2.05 15.69 -5.84
C GLY A 113 -2.49 16.31 -4.50
N PRO A 114 -3.61 17.05 -4.48
CA PRO A 114 -4.22 17.56 -3.25
C PRO A 114 -4.54 16.46 -2.22
N LEU A 115 -5.09 15.32 -2.68
CA LEU A 115 -5.39 14.20 -1.80
C LEU A 115 -4.13 13.63 -1.13
N LEU A 116 -3.03 13.47 -1.87
CA LEU A 116 -1.76 12.97 -1.33
C LEU A 116 -1.21 13.88 -0.22
N GLN A 117 -1.30 15.20 -0.41
CA GLN A 117 -0.91 16.16 0.63
C GLN A 117 -1.82 16.03 1.87
N ARG A 118 -3.14 15.92 1.65
CA ARG A 118 -4.13 15.77 2.72
C ARG A 118 -3.89 14.51 3.54
N VAL A 119 -3.71 13.35 2.88
CA VAL A 119 -3.39 12.08 3.55
C VAL A 119 -2.06 12.18 4.29
N SER A 120 -1.02 12.79 3.68
CA SER A 120 0.25 12.96 4.37
C SER A 120 0.10 13.77 5.66
N ASN A 121 -0.68 14.85 5.64
CA ASN A 121 -0.90 15.68 6.82
C ASN A 121 -1.76 14.97 7.88
N ALA A 122 -2.83 14.28 7.47
CA ALA A 122 -3.69 13.52 8.37
C ALA A 122 -2.91 12.40 9.08
N VAL A 123 -2.10 11.64 8.36
CA VAL A 123 -1.27 10.58 8.95
C VAL A 123 -0.22 11.13 9.93
N LYS A 124 0.39 12.30 9.63
CA LYS A 124 1.32 12.96 10.55
C LYS A 124 0.64 13.61 11.77
N ALA A 125 -0.69 13.72 11.79
CA ALA A 125 -1.41 14.20 12.97
C ALA A 125 -1.41 13.18 14.11
N VAL A 126 -1.16 11.90 13.81
CA VAL A 126 -0.98 10.85 14.81
C VAL A 126 0.28 11.16 15.65
N PRO A 127 0.17 11.21 17.00
CA PRO A 127 1.30 11.47 17.87
C PRO A 127 2.47 10.53 17.60
N GLY A 128 3.68 11.10 17.50
CA GLY A 128 4.90 10.32 17.26
C GLY A 128 5.12 9.89 15.81
N VAL A 129 4.33 10.36 14.84
CA VAL A 129 4.60 10.13 13.41
C VAL A 129 5.44 11.27 12.82
N ALA A 130 6.51 10.94 12.10
CA ALA A 130 7.38 11.95 11.49
C ALA A 130 7.21 12.07 9.97
N ARG A 131 6.86 10.98 9.28
CA ARG A 131 6.71 10.95 7.81
C ARG A 131 5.57 10.02 7.43
N THR A 132 4.95 10.31 6.30
CA THR A 132 4.05 9.40 5.61
C THR A 132 4.78 8.90 4.37
N HIS A 133 4.96 7.59 4.23
CA HIS A 133 5.40 7.00 2.98
C HIS A 133 4.18 6.73 2.11
N LEU A 134 4.26 7.12 0.85
CA LEU A 134 3.25 6.84 -0.17
C LEU A 134 3.85 5.89 -1.20
N ALA A 135 3.19 4.76 -1.46
CA ALA A 135 3.69 3.73 -2.36
C ALA A 135 2.58 3.16 -3.24
N ARG A 136 2.95 2.76 -4.46
CA ARG A 136 2.11 1.99 -5.38
C ARG A 136 2.81 0.67 -5.64
N TRP A 137 2.18 -0.43 -5.25
CA TRP A 137 2.58 -1.79 -5.65
C TRP A 137 1.70 -2.27 -6.79
N GLY A 138 0.38 -2.37 -6.56
CA GLY A 138 -0.62 -2.62 -7.60
C GLY A 138 -0.79 -4.08 -8.03
N ASP A 139 -0.18 -5.01 -7.28
CA ASP A 139 -0.16 -6.44 -7.62
C ASP A 139 -1.35 -7.22 -7.02
N GLY A 140 -2.04 -6.66 -6.01
CA GLY A 140 -3.16 -7.34 -5.33
C GLY A 140 -4.55 -7.15 -5.94
N SER A 141 -4.77 -6.04 -6.67
CA SER A 141 -6.04 -5.73 -7.33
C SER A 141 -5.79 -4.87 -8.57
N GLU A 142 -6.65 -5.02 -9.58
CA GLU A 142 -6.64 -4.16 -10.78
C GLU A 142 -6.99 -2.71 -10.47
N HIS A 143 -7.90 -2.51 -9.51
CA HIS A 143 -8.37 -1.21 -9.08
C HIS A 143 -7.21 -0.34 -8.57
N PHE A 144 -7.08 0.88 -9.09
CA PHE A 144 -6.00 1.79 -8.73
C PHE A 144 -5.99 2.07 -7.23
N HIS A 145 -4.88 1.75 -6.56
CA HIS A 145 -4.72 2.10 -5.16
C HIS A 145 -3.28 2.46 -4.84
N LEU A 146 -3.15 3.27 -3.79
CA LEU A 146 -1.89 3.64 -3.17
C LEU A 146 -1.94 3.23 -1.70
N TRP A 147 -0.79 3.18 -1.08
CA TRP A 147 -0.64 2.94 0.34
C TRP A 147 -0.07 4.15 1.05
N ALA A 148 -0.52 4.39 2.27
CA ALA A 148 0.01 5.36 3.20
C ALA A 148 0.52 4.63 4.45
N LEU A 149 1.83 4.73 4.72
CA LEU A 149 2.48 4.12 5.88
C LEU A 149 3.03 5.21 6.79
N ALA A 150 2.68 5.16 8.08
CA ALA A 150 3.17 6.11 9.07
C ALA A 150 4.55 5.69 9.60
N ARG A 151 5.60 6.43 9.22
CA ARG A 151 6.93 6.22 9.79
C ARG A 151 7.03 6.90 11.16
N PRO A 152 7.31 6.16 12.24
CA PRO A 152 7.51 6.74 13.56
C PRO A 152 8.66 7.76 13.59
N ALA A 153 8.52 8.75 14.47
CA ALA A 153 9.58 9.69 14.80
C ALA A 153 10.79 8.94 15.36
N GLY A 154 11.99 9.32 14.91
CA GLY A 154 13.24 8.65 15.31
C GLY A 154 13.52 7.30 14.63
N MET A 155 12.54 6.65 13.99
CA MET A 155 12.75 5.34 13.35
C MET A 155 13.47 5.47 12.00
N MET A 156 14.80 5.61 12.05
CA MET A 156 15.63 5.80 10.86
C MET A 156 15.77 4.54 10.00
N GLN A 157 15.66 3.35 10.60
CA GLN A 157 15.62 2.06 9.89
C GLN A 157 14.33 1.87 9.07
N GLY A 158 13.29 2.67 9.31
CA GLY A 158 12.07 2.68 8.50
C GLY A 158 12.18 3.54 7.23
N ARG A 159 13.37 3.78 6.68
CA ARG A 159 13.56 4.60 5.48
C ARG A 159 13.39 3.76 4.20
N GLY A 160 12.77 4.36 3.19
CA GLY A 160 12.52 3.66 1.92
C GLY A 160 11.59 2.46 2.07
N ALA A 161 11.85 1.40 1.31
CA ALA A 161 11.06 0.18 1.30
C ALA A 161 11.08 -0.59 2.63
N MET A 162 12.07 -0.36 3.49
CA MET A 162 12.22 -1.06 4.77
C MET A 162 11.05 -0.82 5.73
N LEU A 163 10.30 0.27 5.57
CA LEU A 163 9.14 0.52 6.41
C LEU A 163 8.06 -0.56 6.27
N ALA A 164 7.84 -1.07 5.06
CA ALA A 164 6.87 -2.14 4.83
C ALA A 164 7.32 -3.44 5.49
N PHE A 165 8.61 -3.80 5.36
CA PHE A 165 9.16 -4.97 6.05
C PHE A 165 9.07 -4.85 7.58
N TRP A 166 9.27 -3.65 8.13
CA TRP A 166 9.08 -3.43 9.56
C TRP A 166 7.62 -3.58 9.98
N ASP A 167 6.66 -3.13 9.16
CA ASP A 167 5.23 -3.32 9.47
C ASP A 167 4.86 -4.79 9.60
N ASP A 168 5.39 -5.66 8.72
CA ASP A 168 5.13 -7.10 8.71
C ASP A 168 5.61 -7.83 9.98
N VAL A 169 6.62 -7.29 10.67
CA VAL A 169 7.28 -7.97 11.82
C VAL A 169 7.08 -7.27 13.16
N LEU A 170 6.68 -6.00 13.15
CA LEU A 170 6.36 -5.29 14.38
C LEU A 170 5.10 -5.90 15.02
N PRO A 171 5.04 -5.97 16.37
CA PRO A 171 3.82 -6.37 17.05
C PRO A 171 2.66 -5.46 16.64
N PRO A 172 1.45 -6.00 16.39
CA PRO A 172 0.30 -5.17 16.09
C PRO A 172 0.01 -4.15 17.19
N LEU A 173 -0.51 -2.99 16.79
CA LEU A 173 -1.00 -2.01 17.76
C LEU A 173 -2.14 -2.60 18.62
N PRO A 174 -2.16 -2.30 19.94
CA PRO A 174 -3.34 -2.50 20.77
C PRO A 174 -4.60 -1.89 20.12
N ASP A 175 -5.74 -2.57 20.23
CA ASP A 175 -6.97 -2.21 19.52
C ASP A 175 -7.45 -0.78 19.84
N ASP A 176 -7.36 -0.39 21.11
CA ASP A 176 -7.74 0.95 21.59
C ASP A 176 -6.85 2.05 21.02
N LEU A 177 -5.54 1.81 20.99
CA LEU A 177 -4.57 2.75 20.41
C LEU A 177 -4.71 2.82 18.89
N ARG A 178 -4.96 1.69 18.23
CA ARG A 178 -5.23 1.64 16.79
C ARG A 178 -6.49 2.46 16.47
N GLU A 179 -7.58 2.23 17.19
CA GLU A 179 -8.84 2.96 16.97
C GLU A 179 -8.67 4.47 17.21
N GLN A 180 -7.92 4.86 18.24
CA GLN A 180 -7.57 6.26 18.47
C GLN A 180 -6.81 6.85 17.27
N HIS A 181 -5.81 6.16 16.74
CA HIS A 181 -5.04 6.63 15.59
C HIS A 181 -5.91 6.73 14.33
N LEU A 182 -6.77 5.74 14.08
CA LEU A 182 -7.72 5.78 12.97
C LEU A 182 -8.66 6.98 13.10
N GLY A 183 -9.17 7.27 14.30
CA GLY A 183 -9.99 8.44 14.58
C GLY A 183 -9.26 9.75 14.24
N ILE A 184 -8.01 9.90 14.68
CA ILE A 184 -7.19 11.09 14.37
C ILE A 184 -7.05 11.28 12.85
N VAL A 185 -6.74 10.21 12.12
CA VAL A 185 -6.56 10.28 10.66
C VAL A 185 -7.89 10.58 9.97
N ALA A 186 -8.98 9.91 10.34
CA ALA A 186 -10.31 10.10 9.76
C ALA A 186 -10.81 11.54 9.93
N GLU A 187 -10.71 12.09 11.13
CA GLU A 187 -11.11 13.47 11.44
C GLU A 187 -10.22 14.49 10.73
N ALA A 188 -8.90 14.27 10.73
CA ALA A 188 -7.96 15.15 10.03
C ALA A 188 -8.16 15.12 8.50
N LEU A 189 -8.55 13.97 7.94
CA LEU A 189 -9.05 13.92 6.57
C LEU A 189 -10.32 14.76 6.49
N ALA A 190 -11.40 14.43 7.20
CA ALA A 190 -12.71 15.07 7.11
C ALA A 190 -12.73 16.60 7.28
N ALA A 191 -11.76 17.18 7.99
CA ALA A 191 -11.59 18.64 8.10
C ALA A 191 -11.48 19.37 6.74
N GLY A 192 -11.05 18.67 5.68
CA GLY A 192 -11.04 19.17 4.30
C GLY A 192 -12.25 18.79 3.43
N GLY A 193 -13.34 18.27 4.02
CA GLY A 193 -14.54 17.76 3.34
C GLY A 193 -14.72 16.24 3.35
N GLY A 194 -15.80 15.73 2.75
CA GLY A 194 -16.12 14.29 2.80
C GLY A 194 -16.56 13.82 4.19
N THR A 195 -16.65 12.49 4.36
CA THR A 195 -17.27 11.86 5.53
C THR A 195 -16.28 10.91 6.23
N PRO A 196 -16.04 11.07 7.54
CA PRO A 196 -15.29 10.08 8.31
C PRO A 196 -16.15 8.85 8.63
N PHE A 197 -15.53 7.68 8.68
CA PHE A 197 -16.15 6.39 9.04
C PHE A 197 -17.54 6.12 8.43
N PRO A 198 -17.73 6.25 7.11
CA PRO A 198 -19.04 6.14 6.46
C PRO A 198 -19.73 4.78 6.59
N GLY A 199 -19.00 3.74 7.02
CA GLY A 199 -19.49 2.39 7.23
C GLY A 199 -19.74 2.04 8.69
N ARG A 200 -19.60 3.02 9.60
CA ARG A 200 -19.85 2.87 11.04
C ARG A 200 -20.97 3.84 11.40
N ASP A 201 -22.18 3.31 11.60
CA ASP A 201 -23.32 4.06 12.14
C ASP A 201 -23.16 4.31 13.65
#